data_AF-A0A938A3Y9-F1
#
_entry.id   AF-A0A938A3Y9-F1
#
_cell.length_a   1.000
_cell.length_b   1.000
_cell.length_c   1.000
_cell.angle_alpha   90.00
_cell.angle_beta   90.00
_cell.angle_gamma   90.00
#
_symmetry.space_group_name_H-M   'P 1'
#
loop_
_entity.id
_entity.type
_entity.pdbx_description
1 polymer ?
#
loop_
_entity_poly.entity_id
_entity_poly.type
_entity_poly.pdbx_seq_one_letter_code
_entity_poly.pdbx_strand_id
1 'polypeptide(L)' 'FSPAAAPVAREFVFHPRQELTENPDGTLTVRFHAAGQLEMAWHLYQWGAEVEVLAPERLRRMIDAHRGADFPALP' A
#
# COMPACT_ATOMS: atom_id res chain seq x y z
N PHE A 1 -1.96 -4.39 2.19
CA PHE A 1 -0.62 -4.94 2.39
C PHE A 1 -0.73 -6.42 2.69
N SER A 2 0.14 -7.22 2.11
CA SER A 2 0.22 -8.67 2.35
C SER A 2 0.51 -8.97 3.83
N PRO A 3 0.38 -10.24 4.27
CA PRO A 3 0.78 -10.63 5.62
C PRO A 3 2.27 -10.38 5.92
N ALA A 4 3.14 -10.50 4.91
CA ALA A 4 4.57 -10.24 5.05
C ALA A 4 4.88 -8.75 5.25
N ALA A 5 4.16 -7.87 4.55
CA ALA A 5 4.34 -6.41 4.66
C ALA A 5 3.53 -5.77 5.79
N ALA A 6 2.49 -6.43 6.32
CA ALA A 6 1.61 -5.87 7.34
C ALA A 6 2.35 -5.36 8.59
N PRO A 7 3.36 -6.06 9.16
CA PRO A 7 4.14 -5.54 10.29
C PRO A 7 4.84 -4.22 9.97
N VAL A 8 5.52 -4.14 8.81
CA VAL A 8 6.25 -2.94 8.38
C VAL A 8 5.28 -1.81 8.08
N ALA A 9 4.21 -2.05 7.31
CA ALA A 9 3.22 -1.04 6.94
C ALA A 9 2.48 -0.42 8.13
N ARG A 10 2.34 -1.15 9.25
CA ARG A 10 1.70 -0.65 10.47
C ARG A 10 2.51 0.47 11.14
N GLU A 11 3.83 0.47 10.95
CA GLU A 11 4.72 1.51 11.50
C GLU A 11 4.69 2.82 10.69
N PHE A 12 4.08 2.81 9.49
CA PHE A 12 3.99 3.98 8.62
C PHE A 12 2.78 4.84 8.96
N VAL A 13 3.02 6.15 9.08
CA VAL A 13 1.96 7.17 9.09
C VAL A 13 1.83 7.76 7.69
N PHE A 14 1.00 7.14 6.85
CA PHE A 14 0.60 7.64 5.54
C PHE A 14 -0.23 8.92 5.64
N HIS A 15 -1.06 9.02 6.68
CA HIS A 15 -1.86 10.20 6.97
C HIS A 15 -2.25 10.23 8.46
N PRO A 16 -2.31 11.41 9.13
CA PRO A 16 -2.64 11.50 10.55
C PRO A 16 -4.01 10.94 10.95
N ARG A 17 -4.92 10.83 9.99
CA ARG A 17 -6.28 10.29 10.17
C ARG A 17 -6.48 8.95 9.45
N GLN A 18 -5.41 8.18 9.25
CA GLN A 18 -5.51 6.86 8.65
C GLN A 18 -6.24 5.89 9.58
N GLU A 19 -6.96 4.97 8.98
CA GLU A 19 -7.61 3.87 9.66
C GLU A 19 -6.96 2.56 9.23
N LEU A 20 -6.68 1.71 10.20
CA LEU A 20 -6.05 0.41 10.02
C LEU A 20 -7.07 -0.69 10.31
N THR A 21 -7.12 -1.70 9.45
CA THR A 21 -7.95 -2.89 9.65
C THR A 21 -7.09 -4.12 9.41
N GLU A 22 -6.91 -4.91 10.48
CA GLU A 22 -6.28 -6.23 10.41
C GLU A 22 -7.32 -7.24 9.96
N ASN A 23 -7.01 -7.97 8.90
CA ASN A 23 -7.92 -8.96 8.35
C ASN A 23 -7.58 -10.37 8.90
N PRO A 24 -8.55 -11.30 8.93
CA PRO A 24 -8.32 -12.65 9.45
C PRO A 24 -7.24 -13.47 8.73
N ASP A 25 -6.92 -13.11 7.48
CA ASP A 25 -5.86 -13.75 6.67
C ASP A 25 -4.45 -13.18 6.93
N GLY A 26 -4.34 -12.25 7.89
CA GLY A 26 -3.10 -11.58 8.25
C GLY A 26 -2.76 -10.36 7.40
N THR A 27 -3.57 -10.02 6.38
CA THR A 27 -3.37 -8.79 5.61
C THR A 27 -3.73 -7.55 6.41
N LEU A 28 -3.18 -6.41 6.00
CA LEU A 28 -3.50 -5.10 6.56
C LEU A 28 -4.14 -4.21 5.49
N THR A 29 -5.35 -3.73 5.77
CA THR A 29 -6.01 -2.68 4.99
C THR A 29 -5.75 -1.33 5.66
N VAL A 30 -5.26 -0.36 4.88
CA VAL A 30 -5.03 1.01 5.32
C VAL A 30 -5.93 1.93 4.51
N ARG A 31 -6.75 2.75 5.17
CA ARG A 31 -7.67 3.71 4.56
C ARG A 31 -7.33 5.12 5.00
N PHE A 32 -7.15 6.03 4.05
CA PHE A 32 -6.86 7.45 4.34
C PHE A 32 -7.18 8.34 3.14
N HIS A 33 -7.20 9.66 3.38
CA HIS A 33 -7.26 10.67 2.34
C HIS A 33 -5.84 11.05 1.91
N ALA A 34 -5.55 10.93 0.61
CA ALA A 34 -4.30 11.39 0.01
C ALA A 34 -4.50 12.73 -0.70
N ALA A 35 -3.47 13.58 -0.73
CA ALA A 35 -3.48 14.83 -1.48
C ALA A 35 -3.45 14.61 -3.01
N GLY A 36 -2.77 13.56 -3.46
CA GLY A 36 -2.65 13.24 -4.89
C GLY A 36 -2.44 11.75 -5.15
N GLN A 37 -3.03 11.26 -6.24
CA GLN A 37 -2.89 9.84 -6.64
C GLN A 37 -1.50 9.55 -7.24
N LEU A 38 -0.90 10.49 -7.97
CA LEU A 38 0.42 10.27 -8.57
C LEU A 38 1.51 10.16 -7.50
N GLU A 39 1.48 11.07 -6.53
CA GLU A 39 2.37 11.04 -5.36
C GLU A 39 2.21 9.72 -4.60
N MET A 40 0.96 9.30 -4.38
CA MET A 40 0.70 8.03 -3.72
C MET A 40 1.21 6.83 -4.52
N ALA A 41 1.12 6.87 -5.85
CA ALA A 41 1.67 5.81 -6.68
C ALA A 41 3.18 5.66 -6.48
N TRP A 42 3.92 6.78 -6.44
CA TRP A 42 5.37 6.76 -6.16
C TRP A 42 5.69 6.18 -4.79
N HIS A 43 4.95 6.58 -3.75
CA HIS A 43 5.13 6.04 -2.40
C HIS A 43 4.83 4.54 -2.30
N LEU A 44 3.93 4.03 -3.14
CA LEU A 44 3.53 2.63 -3.12
C LEU A 44 4.43 1.73 -3.98
N TYR A 45 5.15 2.26 -4.97
CA TYR A 45 6.01 1.43 -5.84
C TYR A 45 7.10 0.66 -5.10
N GLN A 46 7.68 1.25 -4.04
CA GLN A 46 8.70 0.58 -3.22
C GLN A 46 8.20 -0.68 -2.49
N TRP A 47 6.89 -0.88 -2.39
CA TRP A 47 6.30 -2.07 -1.77
C TRP A 47 6.08 -3.23 -2.77
N GLY A 48 6.22 -2.98 -4.08
CA GLY A 48 6.11 -4.01 -5.12
C GLY A 48 4.82 -4.85 -5.04
N ALA A 49 4.97 -6.18 -5.11
CA ALA A 49 3.85 -7.12 -5.03
C ALA A 49 3.13 -7.11 -3.67
N GLU A 50 3.77 -6.60 -2.61
CA GLU A 50 3.30 -6.67 -1.23
C GLU A 50 2.21 -5.64 -0.89
N VAL A 51 1.89 -4.72 -1.82
CA VAL A 51 0.79 -3.76 -1.69
C VAL A 51 -0.20 -3.86 -2.83
N GLU A 52 -1.48 -3.85 -2.49
CA GLU A 52 -2.61 -3.75 -3.42
C GLU A 52 -3.40 -2.48 -3.12
N VAL A 53 -3.82 -1.78 -4.18
CA VAL A 53 -4.73 -0.63 -4.06
C VAL A 53 -6.15 -1.10 -4.34
N LEU A 54 -7.00 -1.05 -3.32
CA LEU A 54 -8.43 -1.40 -3.45
C LEU A 54 -9.24 -0.27 -4.11
N ALA A 55 -8.90 0.98 -3.81
CA ALA A 55 -9.53 2.18 -4.36
C ALA A 55 -8.60 3.41 -4.18
N PRO A 56 -8.76 4.48 -4.97
CA PRO A 56 -9.63 4.61 -6.14
C PRO A 56 -9.08 3.89 -7.38
N GLU A 57 -9.96 3.56 -8.33
CA GLU A 57 -9.64 2.80 -9.56
C GLU A 57 -8.44 3.37 -10.33
N ARG A 58 -8.34 4.71 -10.42
CA ARG A 58 -7.25 5.36 -11.15
C ARG A 58 -5.89 5.08 -10.50
N LEU A 59 -5.80 5.06 -9.17
CA LEU A 59 -4.56 4.71 -8.46
C LEU A 59 -4.26 3.21 -8.64
N ARG A 60 -5.28 2.36 -8.54
CA ARG A 60 -5.14 0.92 -8.76
C ARG A 60 -4.48 0.60 -10.11
N ARG A 61 -4.99 1.19 -11.19
CA ARG A 61 -4.41 1.00 -12.53
C ARG A 61 -2.95 1.46 -12.66
N MET A 62 -2.55 2.52 -11.95
CA MET A 62 -1.17 2.98 -11.97
C MET A 62 -0.22 1.97 -11.30
N ILE A 63 -0.68 1.39 -10.18
CA ILE A 63 0.09 0.40 -9.43
C ILE A 63 0.13 -0.95 -10.15
N ASP A 64 -1.01 -1.49 -10.58
CA ASP A 64 -1.08 -2.82 -11.20
C ASP A 64 -0.21 -2.94 -12.46
N ALA A 65 -0.03 -1.84 -13.21
CA ALA A 65 0.86 -1.80 -14.36
C ALA A 65 2.36 -1.96 -14.00
N HIS A 66 2.73 -1.80 -12.73
CA HIS A 66 4.13 -1.74 -12.27
C HIS A 66 4.38 -2.57 -11.00
N ARG A 67 3.52 -3.54 -10.66
CA ARG A 67 3.75 -4.50 -9.55
C ARG A 67 4.80 -5.54 -9.94
N GLY A 68 6.05 -5.11 -10.08
CA GLY A 68 7.21 -6.00 -10.19
C GLY A 68 7.61 -6.56 -8.82
N ALA A 69 8.21 -7.75 -8.81
CA ALA A 69 8.77 -8.39 -7.61
C ALA A 69 10.23 -7.94 -7.33
N ASP A 70 10.63 -6.81 -7.89
CA ASP A 70 12.06 -6.51 -8.13
C ASP A 70 12.76 -5.82 -6.94
N PHE A 71 12.08 -5.66 -5.80
CA PHE A 71 12.69 -5.11 -4.59
C PHE A 71 13.09 -6.22 -3.62
N PRO A 72 14.38 -6.31 -3.23
CA PRO A 72 14.87 -7.38 -2.35
C PRO A 72 14.47 -7.22 -0.89
N ALA A 73 13.81 -6.11 -0.53
CA ALA A 73 13.40 -5.78 0.82
C ALA A 73 12.14 -4.91 0.81
N LEU A 74 11.41 -4.94 1.93
CA LEU A 74 10.36 -3.97 2.23
C LEU A 74 10.97 -2.58 2.51
N PRO A 75 10.21 -1.50 2.29
CA PRO A 75 10.63 -0.13 2.63
C PRO A 75 11.01 0.08 4.10
#